data_AF-A0A6G0JN80-F1
#
_entry.id   AF-A0A6G0JN80-F1
#
_cell.length_a   1.000
_cell.length_b   1.000
_cell.length_c   1.000
_cell.angle_alpha   90.00
_cell.angle_beta   90.00
_cell.angle_gamma   90.00
#
_symmetry.space_group_name_H-M   'P 1'
#
loop_
_entity.id
_entity.type
_entity.pdbx_description
1 polymer ?
#
loop_
_entity_poly.entity_id
_entity_poly.type
_entity_poly.pdbx_seq_one_letter_code
_entity_poly.pdbx_strand_id
1 'polypeptide(L)'
;MAQVRNFSNSTVPFKVHRGRKRRILSSTARGMLGLCHYSFSELLRYKMERAGGKMITCEEEYTSKTCSGCGKLKENLGGSEVYKCVFCGAHMDRDLNGAKNILIKNIEMLF
;
A
#
# COMPACT_ATOMS: atom_id res chain seq x y z
N MET A 1 -5.45 21.42 -30.63
CA MET A 1 -5.75 19.98 -30.80
C MET A 1 -5.16 19.22 -29.62
N ALA A 2 -5.99 18.80 -28.67
CA ALA A 2 -5.69 17.72 -27.76
C ALA A 2 -7.03 17.02 -27.52
N GLN A 3 -7.27 15.92 -28.24
CA GLN A 3 -8.46 15.11 -28.06
C GLN A 3 -8.49 14.62 -26.61
N VAL A 4 -9.53 15.01 -25.88
CA VAL A 4 -9.95 14.32 -24.68
C VAL A 4 -10.25 12.89 -25.12
N ARG A 5 -9.31 11.98 -24.88
CA ARG A 5 -9.56 10.55 -25.04
C ARG A 5 -10.56 10.17 -23.95
N ASN A 6 -11.83 10.25 -24.32
CA ASN A 6 -12.91 9.62 -23.59
C ASN A 6 -12.47 8.18 -23.32
N PHE A 7 -12.36 7.84 -22.03
CA PHE A 7 -12.27 6.46 -21.61
C PHE A 7 -13.62 5.84 -21.99
N SER A 8 -13.75 5.40 -23.24
CA SER A 8 -14.75 4.41 -23.59
C SER A 8 -14.54 3.31 -22.57
N ASN A 9 -15.59 2.99 -21.80
CA ASN A 9 -15.65 1.78 -21.01
C ASN A 9 -15.17 0.63 -21.89
N SER A 10 -13.87 0.31 -21.84
CA SER A 10 -13.36 -0.95 -22.35
C SER A 10 -13.86 -1.95 -21.33
N THR A 11 -15.09 -2.37 -21.53
CA THR A 11 -15.63 -3.62 -21.03
C THR A 11 -14.73 -4.71 -21.57
N VAL A 12 -13.55 -4.89 -20.99
CA VAL A 12 -12.92 -6.19 -20.98
C VAL A 12 -13.94 -7.06 -20.23
N PRO A 13 -14.59 -8.03 -20.89
CA PRO A 13 -15.52 -8.89 -20.20
C PRO A 13 -14.64 -9.80 -19.36
N PHE A 14 -14.30 -9.36 -18.14
CA PHE A 14 -13.76 -10.26 -17.15
C PHE A 14 -14.87 -11.26 -16.89
N LYS A 15 -14.80 -12.43 -17.56
CA LYS A 15 -15.69 -13.54 -17.32
C LYS A 15 -15.50 -13.95 -15.87
N VAL A 16 -16.32 -13.40 -14.98
CA VAL A 16 -16.39 -13.82 -13.58
C VAL A 16 -16.98 -15.22 -13.61
N HIS A 17 -16.12 -16.23 -13.60
CA HIS A 17 -16.55 -17.61 -13.40
C HIS A 17 -17.06 -17.70 -11.96
N ARG A 18 -18.39 -17.68 -11.80
CA ARG A 18 -19.04 -17.76 -10.49
C ARG A 18 -18.95 -19.20 -9.99
N GLY A 19 -17.80 -19.55 -9.41
CA GLY A 19 -17.64 -20.78 -8.65
C GLY A 19 -18.58 -20.83 -7.44
N ARG A 20 -18.69 -22.00 -6.82
CA ARG A 20 -19.51 -22.22 -5.61
C ARG A 20 -19.14 -21.17 -4.54
N LYS A 21 -20.12 -20.39 -4.07
CA LYS A 21 -19.89 -19.35 -3.05
C LYS A 21 -19.43 -20.02 -1.75
N ARG A 22 -18.14 -19.93 -1.45
CA ARG A 22 -17.57 -20.38 -0.17
C ARG A 22 -17.85 -19.34 0.91
N ARG A 23 -18.16 -19.78 2.13
CA ARG A 23 -18.31 -18.87 3.29
C ARG A 23 -16.92 -18.49 3.80
N ILE A 24 -16.62 -17.20 3.87
CA ILE A 24 -15.36 -16.71 4.48
C ILE A 24 -15.60 -16.54 5.99
N LEU A 25 -14.98 -17.38 6.80
CA LEU A 25 -15.19 -17.41 8.25
C LEU A 25 -14.37 -16.32 8.97
N SER A 26 -13.10 -16.15 8.58
CA SER A 26 -12.19 -15.17 9.18
C SER A 26 -12.71 -13.74 8.99
N SER A 27 -12.82 -13.00 10.10
CA SER A 27 -13.13 -11.57 10.12
C SER A 27 -12.08 -10.78 9.34
N THR A 28 -10.79 -11.09 9.55
CA THR A 28 -9.68 -10.48 8.82
C THR A 28 -9.81 -10.70 7.32
N ALA A 29 -10.08 -11.92 6.86
CA ALA A 29 -10.22 -12.20 5.44
C ALA A 29 -11.41 -11.46 4.81
N ARG A 30 -12.52 -11.30 5.54
CA ARG A 30 -13.66 -10.47 5.10
C ARG A 30 -13.29 -8.98 5.05
N GLY A 31 -12.59 -8.47 6.06
CA GLY A 31 -12.09 -7.10 6.09
C GLY A 31 -11.17 -6.80 4.91
N MET A 32 -10.17 -7.65 4.67
CA MET A 32 -9.24 -7.54 3.54
C MET A 32 -9.96 -7.50 2.18
N LEU A 33 -11.00 -8.32 2.01
CA LEU A 33 -11.81 -8.31 0.77
C LEU A 33 -12.57 -6.99 0.60
N GLY A 34 -13.04 -6.38 1.69
CA GLY A 34 -13.73 -5.09 1.68
C GLY A 34 -12.83 -3.90 1.35
N LEU A 35 -11.51 -4.00 1.61
CA LEU A 35 -10.55 -2.92 1.32
C LEU A 35 -10.29 -2.72 -0.18
N CYS A 36 -10.53 -3.74 -1.03
CA CYS A 36 -10.40 -3.65 -2.48
C CYS A 36 -9.04 -3.08 -2.98
N HIS A 37 -7.92 -3.46 -2.34
CA HIS A 37 -6.59 -2.91 -2.60
C HIS A 37 -6.19 -2.88 -4.09
N TYR A 38 -6.54 -3.90 -4.85
CA TYR A 38 -6.24 -3.96 -6.29
C TYR A 38 -6.89 -2.79 -7.04
N SER A 39 -8.21 -2.61 -6.90
CA SER A 39 -8.94 -1.52 -7.56
C SER A 39 -8.44 -0.13 -7.13
N PHE A 40 -8.04 0.01 -5.87
CA PHE A 40 -7.43 1.24 -5.37
C PHE A 40 -6.08 1.54 -6.05
N SER A 41 -5.22 0.52 -6.18
CA SER A 41 -3.93 0.63 -6.86
C SER A 41 -4.07 0.99 -8.35
N GLU A 42 -5.04 0.38 -9.05
CA GLU A 42 -5.37 0.73 -10.45
C GLU A 42 -5.77 2.21 -10.59
N LEU A 43 -6.62 2.70 -9.68
CA LEU A 43 -7.06 4.10 -9.69
C LEU A 43 -5.91 5.07 -9.40
N LEU A 44 -5.04 4.72 -8.45
CA LEU A 44 -3.85 5.52 -8.16
C LEU A 44 -2.93 5.61 -9.38
N ARG A 45 -2.67 4.48 -10.06
CA ARG A 45 -1.82 4.46 -11.25
C ARG A 45 -2.38 5.36 -12.35
N TYR A 46 -3.67 5.21 -12.64
CA TYR A 46 -4.37 6.04 -13.62
C TYR A 46 -4.25 7.54 -13.28
N LYS A 47 -4.42 7.92 -12.01
CA LYS A 47 -4.29 9.32 -11.58
C LYS A 47 -2.86 9.83 -11.72
N MET A 48 -1.86 9.01 -11.39
CA MET A 48 -0.45 9.37 -11.51
C MET A 48 -0.05 9.56 -12.98
N GLU A 49 -0.45 8.63 -13.87
CA GLU A 49 -0.23 8.75 -15.31
C GLU A 49 -0.85 10.04 -15.87
N ARG A 50 -2.07 10.39 -15.45
CA ARG A 50 -2.72 11.64 -15.85
C ARG A 50 -2.03 12.90 -15.36
N ALA A 51 -1.39 12.84 -14.20
CA ALA A 51 -0.61 13.94 -13.66
C ALA A 51 0.81 14.02 -14.24
N GLY A 52 1.20 13.06 -15.09
CA GLY A 52 2.58 12.93 -15.58
C GLY A 52 3.57 12.44 -14.53
N GLY A 53 3.08 11.86 -13.42
CA GLY A 53 3.89 11.30 -12.35
C GLY A 53 4.17 9.81 -12.52
N LYS A 54 5.08 9.28 -11.70
CA LYS A 54 5.44 7.86 -11.64
C LYS A 54 4.78 7.20 -10.43
N MET A 55 4.17 6.04 -10.62
CA MET A 55 3.75 5.15 -9.54
C MET A 55 4.62 3.90 -9.56
N ILE A 56 5.15 3.52 -8.40
CA ILE A 56 6.01 2.34 -8.25
C ILE A 56 5.37 1.41 -7.22
N THR A 57 5.15 0.17 -7.60
CA THR A 57 4.77 -0.89 -6.66
C THR A 57 6.05 -1.45 -6.03
N CYS A 58 6.10 -1.51 -4.71
CA CYS A 58 7.27 -1.95 -3.96
C CYS A 58 6.90 -2.91 -2.84
N GLU A 59 7.90 -3.61 -2.30
CA GLU A 59 7.72 -4.54 -1.19
C GLU A 59 7.71 -3.82 0.16
N GLU A 60 6.67 -4.05 0.97
CA GLU A 60 6.46 -3.36 2.25
C GLU A 60 7.00 -4.10 3.49
N GLU A 61 7.72 -5.19 3.30
CA GLU A 61 8.17 -6.06 4.39
C GLU A 61 8.98 -5.32 5.46
N TYR A 62 8.68 -5.61 6.73
CA TYR A 62 9.33 -5.06 7.93
C TYR A 62 9.28 -3.53 8.12
N THR A 63 8.64 -2.78 7.22
CA THR A 63 8.60 -1.31 7.23
C THR A 63 7.92 -0.72 8.47
N SER A 64 6.94 -1.41 9.05
CA SER A 64 6.27 -0.98 10.29
C SER A 64 7.07 -1.34 11.56
N LYS A 65 8.00 -2.30 11.48
CA LYS A 65 8.83 -2.77 12.61
C LYS A 65 10.15 -2.01 12.72
N THR A 66 10.77 -1.69 11.59
CA THR A 66 12.06 -1.01 11.54
C THR A 66 11.93 0.44 11.99
N CYS A 67 12.87 0.93 12.78
CA CYS A 67 12.90 2.34 13.15
C CYS A 67 13.49 3.17 12.01
N SER A 68 12.72 4.12 11.46
CA SER A 68 13.19 5.03 10.40
C SER A 68 14.33 5.94 10.83
N GLY A 69 14.55 6.14 12.14
CA GLY A 69 15.63 6.98 12.67
C GLY A 69 16.95 6.26 12.90
N CYS A 70 16.96 4.97 13.24
CA CYS A 70 18.18 4.23 13.60
C CYS A 70 18.33 2.86 12.93
N GLY A 71 17.37 2.45 12.09
CA GLY A 71 17.41 1.19 11.35
C GLY A 71 17.20 -0.09 12.17
N LYS A 72 17.08 0.00 13.50
CA LYS A 72 16.89 -1.18 14.34
C LYS A 72 15.48 -1.74 14.23
N LEU A 73 15.38 -3.07 14.17
CA LEU A 73 14.13 -3.79 14.11
C LEU A 73 13.49 -3.91 15.49
N LYS A 74 12.19 -3.62 15.58
CA LYS A 74 11.39 -3.87 16.79
C LYS A 74 10.69 -5.23 16.67
N GLU A 75 11.03 -6.17 17.55
CA GLU A 75 10.43 -7.52 17.56
C GLU A 75 8.91 -7.47 17.83
N ASN A 76 8.52 -6.75 18.90
CA ASN A 76 7.15 -6.67 19.38
C ASN A 76 6.51 -5.31 19.03
N LEU A 77 5.90 -5.21 17.85
CA LEU A 77 5.26 -3.98 17.38
C LEU A 77 3.95 -3.68 18.11
N GLY A 78 3.14 -4.71 18.39
CA GLY A 78 1.78 -4.56 18.96
C GLY A 78 0.83 -3.76 18.06
N GLY A 79 -0.33 -3.33 18.58
CA GLY A 79 -1.35 -2.57 17.85
C GLY A 79 -1.39 -1.06 18.08
N SER A 80 -0.40 -0.47 18.77
CA SER A 80 -0.38 0.96 19.12
C SER A 80 -0.15 1.89 17.92
N GLU A 81 -1.00 2.89 17.73
CA GLU A 81 -0.86 3.91 16.66
C GLU A 81 0.45 4.72 16.76
N VAL A 82 1.10 4.77 17.94
CA VAL A 82 2.36 5.48 18.15
C VAL A 82 3.55 4.51 18.09
N TYR A 83 4.53 4.83 17.26
CA TYR A 83 5.82 4.16 17.22
C TYR A 83 6.79 4.78 18.23
N LYS A 84 7.36 3.95 19.11
CA LYS A 84 8.39 4.32 20.08
C LYS A 84 9.60 3.40 19.92
N CYS A 85 10.76 3.98 19.63
CA CYS A 85 12.02 3.26 19.53
C CYS A 85 12.74 3.22 20.89
N VAL A 86 13.02 2.02 21.39
CA VAL A 86 13.79 1.84 22.63
C VAL A 86 15.28 2.12 22.47
N PHE A 87 15.78 2.20 21.23
CA PHE A 87 17.21 2.33 20.95
C PHE A 87 17.67 3.76 20.74
N CYS A 88 16.89 4.58 20.03
CA CYS A 88 17.24 5.97 19.74
C CYS A 88 16.23 6.99 20.30
N GLY A 89 15.18 6.53 20.98
CA GLY A 89 14.16 7.41 21.56
C GLY A 89 13.17 8.00 20.54
N ALA A 90 13.23 7.62 19.27
CA ALA A 90 12.30 8.10 18.25
C ALA A 90 10.83 7.87 18.67
N HIS A 91 10.02 8.93 18.57
CA HIS A 91 8.62 8.96 18.98
C HIS A 91 7.79 9.64 17.89
N MET A 92 6.98 8.87 17.16
CA MET A 92 6.18 9.39 16.05
C MET A 92 4.97 8.49 15.76
N ASP A 93 4.09 8.96 14.88
CA ASP A 93 3.01 8.14 14.34
C ASP A 93 3.57 6.90 13.60
N ARG A 94 2.89 5.75 13.77
CA ARG A 94 3.32 4.47 13.18
C ARG A 94 3.29 4.51 11.66
N ASP A 95 2.26 5.09 11.08
CA ASP A 95 2.12 5.18 9.63
C ASP A 95 3.16 6.13 9.05
N LEU A 96 3.50 7.21 9.76
CA LEU A 96 4.62 8.07 9.39
C LEU A 96 5.97 7.32 9.40
N ASN A 97 6.22 6.49 10.42
CA ASN A 97 7.42 5.64 10.45
C ASN A 97 7.44 4.65 9.27
N GLY A 98 6.30 4.00 9.01
CA GLY A 98 6.13 3.09 7.88
C GLY A 98 6.39 3.76 6.53
N ALA A 99 5.78 4.92 6.28
CA ALA A 99 5.95 5.69 5.05
C ALA A 99 7.40 6.10 4.81
N LYS A 100 8.11 6.55 5.86
CA LYS A 100 9.56 6.85 5.77
C LYS A 100 10.36 5.61 5.38
N ASN A 101 10.08 4.47 5.99
CA ASN A 101 10.79 3.22 5.67
C ASN A 101 10.50 2.72 4.26
N ILE A 102 9.26 2.90 3.76
CA ILE A 102 8.93 2.60 2.36
C ILE A 102 9.80 3.45 1.43
N LEU A 103 9.91 4.76 1.69
CA LEU A 103 10.78 5.62 0.89
C LEU A 103 12.25 5.19 0.98
N ILE A 104 12.79 5.00 2.19
CA ILE A 104 14.20 4.64 2.41
C ILE A 104 14.55 3.32 1.70
N LYS A 105 13.69 2.30 1.82
CA LYS A 105 13.91 0.98 1.20
C LYS A 105 13.89 1.03 -0.33
N ASN A 106 13.17 1.97 -0.92
CA ASN A 106 12.81 1.95 -2.34
C ASN A 106 13.30 3.20 -3.11
N ILE A 107 14.16 4.01 -2.50
CA ILE A 107 14.59 5.30 -3.05
C ILE A 107 15.29 5.13 -4.41
N GLU A 108 16.01 4.03 -4.61
CA GLU A 108 16.72 3.72 -5.85
C GLU A 108 15.78 3.51 -7.04
N MET A 109 14.52 3.11 -6.81
CA MET A 109 13.55 2.93 -7.90
C MET A 109 12.98 4.26 -8.43
N LEU A 110 13.19 5.36 -7.70
CA LEU A 110 12.70 6.68 -8.11
C LEU A 110 13.58 7.33 -9.20
N PHE A 111 14.86 6.96 -9.24
CA PHE A 111 15.83 7.44 -10.24
C PHE A 111 15.95 6.44 -11.41
#